data_AF-A0A0D2PGI2-F1
#
_entry.id   AF-A0A0D2PGI2-F1
#
_cell.length_a   1.000
_cell.length_b   1.000
_cell.length_c   1.000
_cell.angle_alpha   90.00
_cell.angle_beta   90.00
_cell.angle_gamma   90.00
#
_symmetry.space_group_name_H-M   'P 1'
#
loop_
_entity.id
_entity.type
_entity.pdbx_description
1 polymer ?
#
loop_
_entity_poly.entity_id
_entity_poly.type
_entity_poly.pdbx_seq_one_letter_code
_entity_poly.pdbx_strand_id
1 'polypeptide(L)'
;MAFLLLVKIGPLRELVIKSLDQLKMGKGPATVKTIAGTMSAILLSSFMSILKIQNKGAKLGTMSPMDQVLWRTHLLEASLIGFTLFLGFIIDRIHHYIKKLIRLRSSIGSSTEEVQRLHEERKQLKEKDDKASLEIKKLKEEISTLSQNLKKLKSESEEKDRKIETAEAHVASLQKQSADLLLEYDRLLEDNQNLQNQGNKS
;
A
#
# COMPACT_ATOMS: atom_id res chain seq x y z
N MET A 1 -6.94 4.01 48.63
CA MET A 1 -6.54 5.35 48.13
C MET A 1 -6.75 6.51 49.10
N ALA A 2 -7.20 6.33 50.36
CA ALA A 2 -7.41 7.45 51.30
C ALA A 2 -6.40 7.54 52.46
N PHE A 3 -5.59 6.51 52.71
CA PHE A 3 -4.72 6.44 53.89
C PHE A 3 -3.40 7.24 53.74
N LEU A 4 -3.02 7.61 52.52
CA LEU A 4 -1.77 8.36 52.23
C LEU A 4 -1.84 9.85 52.55
N LEU A 5 -3.04 10.38 52.82
CA LEU A 5 -3.22 11.80 53.14
C LEU A 5 -3.11 12.09 54.65
N LEU A 6 -3.12 11.07 55.50
CA LEU A 6 -3.18 11.23 56.97
C LEU A 6 -1.82 11.14 57.67
N VAL A 7 -0.78 10.64 56.99
CA VAL A 7 0.55 10.45 57.59
C VAL A 7 1.35 11.76 57.50
N LYS A 8 1.49 12.41 58.65
CA LYS A 8 2.09 13.72 58.88
C LYS A 8 3.63 13.69 58.77
N ILE A 9 4.19 13.18 57.67
CA ILE A 9 5.60 13.38 57.30
C ILE A 9 5.62 14.26 56.05
N GLY A 10 5.79 15.57 56.28
CA GLY A 10 5.86 16.61 55.25
C GLY A 10 6.72 16.30 54.02
N PRO A 11 7.98 15.79 54.16
CA PRO A 11 8.86 15.61 53.00
C PRO A 11 8.49 14.45 52.07
N LEU A 12 7.88 13.37 52.59
CA LEU A 12 7.49 12.22 51.76
C LEU A 12 6.27 12.53 50.89
N ARG A 13 5.32 13.32 51.41
CA ARG A 13 4.14 13.75 50.65
C ARG A 13 4.55 14.60 49.45
N GLU A 14 5.46 15.55 49.66
CA GLU A 14 5.97 16.42 48.61
C GLU A 14 6.78 15.63 47.57
N LEU A 15 7.58 14.66 48.02
CA LEU A 15 8.34 13.77 47.13
C LEU A 15 7.41 12.89 46.27
N VAL A 16 6.35 12.32 46.85
CA VAL A 16 5.36 11.52 46.12
C VAL A 16 4.58 12.36 45.12
N ILE A 17 4.13 13.57 45.51
CA ILE A 17 3.40 14.48 44.62
C ILE A 17 4.30 14.93 43.48
N LYS A 18 5.55 15.31 43.74
CA LYS A 18 6.50 15.76 42.72
C LYS A 18 6.91 14.62 41.77
N SER A 19 7.00 13.39 42.28
CA SER A 19 7.25 12.20 41.45
C SER A 19 6.05 11.85 40.56
N LEU A 20 4.83 11.97 41.11
CA LEU A 20 3.59 11.75 40.38
C LEU A 20 3.38 12.82 39.30
N ASP A 21 3.69 14.08 39.61
CA ASP A 21 3.55 15.21 38.70
C ASP A 21 4.58 15.15 37.56
N GLN A 22 5.83 14.76 37.85
CA GLN A 22 6.87 14.54 36.83
C GLN A 22 6.59 13.32 35.94
N LEU A 23 5.94 12.28 36.46
CA LEU A 23 5.53 11.13 35.65
C LEU A 23 4.33 11.46 34.74
N LYS A 24 3.46 12.37 35.19
CA LYS A 24 2.27 12.83 34.45
C LYS A 24 2.63 13.89 33.40
N MET A 25 3.69 14.68 33.61
CA MET A 25 4.27 15.58 32.61
C MET A 25 5.12 14.80 31.59
N GLY A 26 4.43 14.14 30.66
CA GLY A 26 5.04 13.33 29.60
C GLY A 26 5.97 14.11 28.67
N LYS A 27 7.28 14.17 29.00
CA LYS A 27 8.33 14.57 28.07
C LYS A 27 9.52 13.62 28.10
N GLY A 28 9.55 12.74 27.10
CA GLY A 28 10.77 12.12 26.57
C GLY A 28 11.20 10.77 27.17
N PRO A 29 11.54 9.76 26.34
CA PRO A 29 12.06 8.47 26.82
C PRO A 29 13.45 8.55 27.47
N ALA A 30 14.23 9.61 27.21
CA ALA A 30 15.55 9.80 27.82
C ALA A 30 15.46 10.29 29.28
N THR A 31 14.62 11.29 29.54
CA THR A 31 14.41 11.86 30.90
C THR A 31 13.81 10.83 31.85
N VAL A 32 12.92 9.97 31.35
CA VAL A 32 12.29 8.90 32.14
C VAL A 32 13.30 7.84 32.59
N LYS A 33 14.33 7.53 31.79
CA LYS A 33 15.39 6.59 32.18
C LYS A 33 16.27 7.18 33.29
N THR A 34 16.63 8.45 33.18
CA THR A 34 17.43 9.15 34.19
C THR A 34 16.69 9.30 35.51
N ILE A 35 15.40 9.67 35.47
CA ILE A 35 14.56 9.82 36.67
C ILE A 35 14.31 8.45 37.34
N ALA A 36 14.09 7.38 36.58
CA ALA A 36 13.97 6.05 37.16
C ALA A 36 15.27 5.60 37.86
N GLY A 37 16.42 5.93 37.28
CA GLY A 37 17.74 5.68 37.88
C GLY A 37 17.94 6.46 39.17
N THR A 38 17.63 7.77 39.19
CA THR A 38 17.77 8.59 40.40
C THR A 38 16.78 8.17 41.49
N MET A 39 15.54 7.85 41.14
CA MET A 39 14.54 7.38 42.10
C MET A 39 14.91 6.02 42.69
N SER A 40 15.47 5.12 41.87
CA SER A 40 15.97 3.80 42.33
C SER A 40 17.17 3.95 43.25
N ALA A 41 18.10 4.87 42.97
CA ALA A 41 19.22 5.17 43.84
C ALA A 41 18.78 5.77 45.19
N ILE A 42 17.78 6.66 45.19
CA ILE A 42 17.20 7.24 46.42
C ILE A 42 16.49 6.17 47.25
N LEU A 43 15.76 5.25 46.60
CA LEU A 43 15.14 4.10 47.27
C LEU A 43 16.18 3.15 47.85
N LEU A 44 17.25 2.83 47.12
CA LEU A 44 18.33 1.96 47.59
C LEU A 44 19.09 2.62 48.76
N SER A 45 19.32 3.93 48.70
CA SER A 45 19.90 4.72 49.78
C SER A 45 19.00 4.71 51.04
N SER A 46 17.68 4.80 50.86
CA SER A 46 16.72 4.72 51.97
C SER A 46 16.70 3.32 52.59
N PHE A 47 16.78 2.27 51.76
CA PHE A 47 16.86 0.88 52.20
C PHE A 47 18.16 0.60 52.97
N MET A 48 19.29 1.08 52.46
CA MET A 48 20.59 0.98 53.15
C MET A 48 20.63 1.78 54.44
N SER A 49 19.90 2.89 54.53
CA SER A 49 19.75 3.66 55.77
C SER A 49 18.94 2.90 56.80
N ILE A 50 17.85 2.21 56.41
CA ILE A 50 17.07 1.33 57.29
C ILE A 50 17.93 0.16 57.81
N LEU A 51 18.72 -0.48 56.93
CA LEU A 51 19.65 -1.55 57.33
C LEU A 51 20.76 -1.03 58.26
N LYS A 52 21.31 0.17 58.00
CA LYS A 52 22.29 0.80 58.90
C LYS A 52 21.69 1.18 60.24
N ILE A 53 20.42 1.59 60.29
CA ILE A 53 19.70 1.90 61.54
C ILE A 53 19.44 0.63 62.34
N GLN A 54 19.09 -0.49 61.70
CA GLN A 54 19.02 -1.79 62.38
C GLN A 54 20.38 -2.23 62.94
N ASN A 55 21.46 -2.06 62.16
CA ASN A 55 22.82 -2.40 62.60
C ASN A 55 23.38 -1.46 63.67
N LYS A 56 22.94 -0.19 63.71
CA LYS A 56 23.30 0.76 64.78
C LYS A 56 22.46 0.58 66.03
N GLY A 57 21.19 0.18 65.89
CA GLY A 57 20.33 -0.21 67.01
C GLY A 57 20.81 -1.48 67.74
N ALA A 58 21.65 -2.30 67.09
CA ALA A 58 22.37 -3.40 67.75
C ALA A 58 23.62 -2.95 68.53
N LYS A 59 24.09 -1.70 68.35
CA LYS A 59 25.35 -1.17 68.91
C LYS A 59 25.17 -0.04 69.93
N LEU A 60 23.96 0.48 70.16
CA LEU A 60 23.69 1.52 71.16
C LEU A 60 22.97 0.92 72.37
N GLY A 61 23.73 0.30 73.25
CA GLY A 61 23.22 -0.16 74.55
C GLY A 61 23.19 0.98 75.56
N THR A 62 22.09 1.76 75.59
CA THR A 62 21.63 2.55 76.77
C THR A 62 20.22 3.16 76.53
N MET A 63 19.23 2.42 76.04
CA MET A 63 17.84 2.94 75.96
C MET A 63 16.82 2.02 76.62
N SER A 64 15.84 2.65 77.27
CA SER A 64 14.79 2.05 78.08
C SER A 64 14.03 0.94 77.35
N PRO A 65 13.63 -0.17 78.02
CA PRO A 65 12.93 -1.30 77.40
C PRO A 65 11.66 -0.92 76.61
N MET A 66 11.00 0.18 76.99
CA MET A 66 9.77 0.67 76.36
C MET A 66 10.04 1.36 75.02
N ASP A 67 11.13 2.13 74.94
CA ASP A 67 11.52 2.86 73.72
C ASP A 67 12.05 1.91 72.63
N GLN A 68 12.64 0.78 73.06
CA GLN A 68 13.08 -0.28 72.16
C GLN A 68 11.90 -0.93 71.42
N VAL A 69 10.77 -1.17 72.09
CA VAL A 69 9.59 -1.79 71.45
C VAL A 69 8.88 -0.79 70.53
N LEU A 70 8.70 0.46 70.98
CA LEU A 70 8.05 1.50 70.18
C LEU A 70 8.81 1.81 68.88
N TRP A 71 10.14 1.90 68.95
CA TRP A 71 10.98 2.16 67.78
C TRP A 71 10.98 1.00 66.78
N ARG A 72 10.93 -0.26 67.24
CA ARG A 72 10.85 -1.44 66.35
C ARG A 72 9.54 -1.47 65.58
N THR A 73 8.43 -1.11 66.22
CA THR A 73 7.12 -1.05 65.59
C THR A 73 7.06 0.07 64.55
N HIS A 74 7.48 1.29 64.89
CA HIS A 74 7.50 2.40 63.92
C HIS A 74 8.47 2.16 62.76
N LEU A 75 9.59 1.49 63.01
CA LEU A 75 10.53 1.09 61.95
C LEU A 75 9.90 0.04 61.02
N LEU A 76 9.18 -0.94 61.58
CA LEU A 76 8.48 -1.96 60.80
C LEU A 76 7.33 -1.35 59.98
N GLU A 77 6.53 -0.47 60.57
CA GLU A 77 5.46 0.26 59.90
C GLU A 77 6.00 1.14 58.76
N ALA A 78 7.07 1.90 59.01
CA ALA A 78 7.70 2.73 57.98
C ALA A 78 8.24 1.88 56.82
N SER A 79 8.85 0.73 57.13
CA SER A 79 9.34 -0.22 56.11
C SER A 79 8.18 -0.83 55.30
N LEU A 80 7.07 -1.17 55.95
CA LEU A 80 5.90 -1.76 55.30
C LEU A 80 5.18 -0.76 54.39
N ILE A 81 5.07 0.50 54.84
CA ILE A 81 4.51 1.61 54.04
C ILE A 81 5.41 1.89 52.84
N GLY A 82 6.73 1.93 53.04
CA GLY A 82 7.71 2.09 51.96
C GLY A 82 7.61 0.97 50.92
N PHE A 83 7.46 -0.28 51.37
CA PHE A 83 7.30 -1.43 50.49
C PHE A 83 5.98 -1.41 49.70
N THR A 84 4.89 -1.03 50.36
CA THR A 84 3.56 -0.93 49.72
C THR A 84 3.53 0.17 48.65
N LEU A 85 4.16 1.32 48.94
CA LEU A 85 4.31 2.42 47.98
C LEU A 85 5.19 2.01 46.79
N PHE A 86 6.28 1.29 47.04
CA PHE A 86 7.14 0.76 46.01
C PHE A 86 6.39 -0.20 45.08
N LEU A 87 5.61 -1.14 45.64
CA LEU A 87 4.77 -2.05 44.86
C LEU A 87 3.75 -1.31 44.01
N GLY A 88 3.05 -0.31 44.56
CA GLY A 88 2.10 0.51 43.81
C GLY A 88 2.74 1.23 42.63
N PHE A 89 3.95 1.75 42.80
CA PHE A 89 4.72 2.39 41.73
C PHE A 89 5.14 1.40 40.64
N ILE A 90 5.60 0.20 41.01
CA ILE A 90 5.95 -0.85 40.04
C ILE A 90 4.73 -1.26 39.22
N ILE A 91 3.57 -1.41 39.86
CA ILE A 91 2.31 -1.75 39.18
C ILE A 91 1.90 -0.65 38.19
N ASP A 92 1.96 0.62 38.58
CA ASP A 92 1.66 1.75 37.68
C ASP A 92 2.59 1.75 36.46
N ARG A 93 3.89 1.50 36.69
CA ARG A 93 4.89 1.46 35.61
C ARG A 93 4.66 0.30 34.65
N ILE A 94 4.35 -0.88 35.16
CA ILE A 94 4.03 -2.06 34.34
C ILE A 94 2.74 -1.82 33.56
N HIS A 95 1.72 -1.23 34.18
CA HIS A 95 0.46 -0.89 33.51
C HIS A 95 0.67 0.08 32.34
N HIS A 96 1.54 1.09 32.52
CA HIS A 96 1.92 2.00 31.44
C HIS A 96 2.60 1.26 30.27
N TYR A 97 3.53 0.34 30.55
CA TYR A 97 4.18 -0.45 29.51
C TYR A 97 3.20 -1.37 28.77
N ILE A 98 2.28 -2.03 29.47
CA ILE A 98 1.23 -2.86 28.86
C ILE A 98 0.36 -2.01 27.93
N LYS A 99 -0.06 -0.81 28.36
CA LYS A 99 -0.89 0.09 27.54
C LYS A 99 -0.14 0.59 26.29
N LYS A 100 1.18 0.76 26.38
CA LYS A 100 2.02 1.07 25.21
C LYS A 100 2.11 -0.11 24.25
N LEU A 101 2.26 -1.33 24.76
CA LEU A 101 2.27 -2.55 23.95
C LEU A 101 0.93 -2.81 23.26
N ILE A 102 -0.19 -2.60 23.95
CA ILE A 102 -1.54 -2.75 23.36
C ILE A 102 -1.75 -1.73 22.23
N ARG A 103 -1.37 -0.46 22.43
CA ARG A 103 -1.46 0.55 21.37
C ARG A 103 -0.58 0.21 20.17
N LEU A 104 0.65 -0.24 20.41
CA LEU A 104 1.54 -0.65 19.33
C LEU A 104 0.98 -1.87 18.57
N ARG A 105 0.46 -2.88 19.28
CA ARG A 105 -0.19 -4.04 18.66
C ARG A 105 -1.43 -3.64 17.85
N SER A 106 -2.26 -2.72 18.34
CA SER A 106 -3.42 -2.21 17.60
C SER A 106 -3.01 -1.46 16.33
N SER A 107 -1.97 -0.65 16.38
CA SER A 107 -1.41 0.03 15.20
C SER A 107 -0.76 -0.95 14.20
N ILE A 108 -0.15 -2.04 14.69
CA ILE A 108 0.36 -3.12 13.83
C ILE A 108 -0.82 -3.90 13.21
N GLY A 109 -1.90 -4.10 13.96
CA GLY A 109 -3.14 -4.72 13.45
C GLY A 109 -3.70 -3.97 12.25
N SER A 110 -3.87 -2.65 12.36
CA SER A 110 -4.35 -1.82 11.25
C SER A 110 -3.40 -1.83 10.04
N SER A 111 -2.09 -1.82 10.28
CA SER A 111 -1.09 -1.94 9.21
C SER A 111 -1.11 -3.31 8.55
N THR A 112 -1.38 -4.37 9.31
CA THR A 112 -1.49 -5.74 8.78
C THR A 112 -2.76 -5.90 7.94
N GLU A 113 -3.88 -5.32 8.37
CA GLU A 113 -5.13 -5.27 7.61
C GLU A 113 -4.96 -4.50 6.29
N GLU A 114 -4.25 -3.36 6.33
CA GLU A 114 -3.94 -2.59 5.12
C GLU A 114 -3.05 -3.37 4.15
N VAL A 115 -2.03 -4.06 4.66
CA VAL A 115 -1.18 -4.95 3.84
C VAL A 115 -1.99 -6.09 3.22
N GLN A 116 -2.92 -6.70 3.97
CA GLN A 116 -3.81 -7.74 3.43
C GLN A 116 -4.73 -7.19 2.33
N ARG A 117 -5.32 -6.01 2.53
CA ARG A 117 -6.14 -5.34 1.49
C ARG A 117 -5.33 -5.05 0.24
N LEU A 118 -4.13 -4.48 0.39
CA LEU A 118 -3.22 -4.21 -0.73
C LEU A 118 -2.79 -5.49 -1.45
N HIS A 119 -2.60 -6.59 -0.72
CA HIS A 119 -2.29 -7.89 -1.31
C HIS A 119 -3.46 -8.43 -2.16
N GLU A 120 -4.69 -8.34 -1.66
CA GLU A 120 -5.88 -8.74 -2.42
C GLU A 120 -6.12 -7.84 -3.64
N GLU A 121 -5.95 -6.53 -3.51
CA GLU A 121 -6.02 -5.60 -4.65
C GLU A 121 -4.95 -5.92 -5.71
N ARG A 122 -3.71 -6.26 -5.28
CA ARG A 122 -2.66 -6.68 -6.20
C ARG A 122 -3.00 -7.97 -6.95
N LYS A 123 -3.63 -8.92 -6.27
CA LYS A 123 -4.06 -10.19 -6.86
C LYS A 123 -5.13 -9.94 -7.92
N GLN A 124 -6.15 -9.14 -7.61
CA GLN A 124 -7.19 -8.77 -8.56
C GLN A 124 -6.64 -7.99 -9.76
N LEU A 125 -5.68 -7.08 -9.52
CA LEU A 125 -5.03 -6.33 -10.59
C LEU A 125 -4.25 -7.27 -11.52
N LYS A 126 -3.55 -8.26 -10.96
CA LYS A 126 -2.81 -9.26 -11.74
C LYS A 126 -3.75 -10.11 -12.60
N GLU A 127 -4.88 -10.56 -12.05
CA GLU A 127 -5.89 -11.30 -12.82
C GLU A 127 -6.48 -10.46 -13.97
N LYS A 128 -6.72 -9.16 -13.74
CA LYS A 128 -7.18 -8.23 -14.78
C LYS A 128 -6.11 -8.02 -15.86
N ASP A 129 -4.84 -7.91 -15.48
CA ASP A 129 -3.72 -7.74 -16.40
C ASP A 129 -3.53 -8.99 -17.27
N ASP A 130 -3.62 -10.19 -16.67
CA ASP A 130 -3.56 -11.46 -17.39
C ASP A 130 -4.72 -11.56 -18.40
N LYS A 131 -5.94 -11.16 -18.02
CA LYS A 131 -7.09 -11.14 -18.93
C LYS A 131 -6.90 -10.14 -20.07
N ALA A 132 -6.44 -8.92 -19.76
CA ALA A 132 -6.16 -7.90 -20.77
C ALA A 132 -5.05 -8.36 -21.75
N SER A 133 -4.03 -9.05 -21.25
CA SER A 133 -2.95 -9.64 -22.08
C SER A 133 -3.48 -10.70 -23.05
N LEU A 134 -4.43 -11.54 -22.62
CA LEU A 134 -5.10 -12.50 -23.50
C LEU A 134 -5.94 -11.80 -24.57
N GLU A 135 -6.70 -10.77 -24.20
CA GLU A 135 -7.50 -9.98 -25.15
C GLU A 135 -6.61 -9.26 -26.18
N ILE A 136 -5.48 -8.69 -25.75
CA ILE A 136 -4.49 -8.06 -26.65
C ILE A 136 -3.91 -9.07 -27.63
N LYS A 137 -3.58 -10.28 -27.18
CA LYS A 137 -3.09 -11.35 -28.08
C LYS A 137 -4.14 -11.73 -29.12
N LYS A 138 -5.40 -11.89 -28.70
CA LYS A 138 -6.51 -12.20 -29.61
C LYS A 138 -6.72 -11.09 -30.65
N LEU A 139 -6.76 -9.83 -30.21
CA LEU A 139 -6.88 -8.69 -31.12
C LEU A 139 -5.70 -8.60 -32.09
N LYS A 140 -4.49 -8.94 -31.66
CA LYS A 140 -3.31 -8.99 -32.54
C LYS A 140 -3.43 -10.07 -33.62
N GLU A 141 -3.96 -11.25 -33.28
CA GLU A 141 -4.25 -12.31 -34.25
C GLU A 141 -5.35 -11.87 -35.23
N GLU A 142 -6.43 -11.26 -34.74
CA GLU A 142 -7.50 -10.70 -35.58
C GLU A 142 -6.95 -9.62 -36.54
N ILE A 143 -6.09 -8.72 -36.08
CA ILE A 143 -5.43 -7.72 -36.94
C ILE A 143 -4.55 -8.40 -38.00
N SER A 144 -3.80 -9.44 -37.64
CA SER A 144 -2.94 -10.18 -38.58
C SER A 144 -3.77 -10.85 -39.68
N THR A 145 -4.85 -11.54 -39.30
CA THR A 145 -5.75 -12.20 -40.26
C THR A 145 -6.47 -11.19 -41.15
N LEU A 146 -6.96 -10.08 -40.57
CA LEU A 146 -7.61 -9.01 -41.34
C LEU A 146 -6.63 -8.36 -42.32
N SER A 147 -5.39 -8.10 -41.90
CA SER A 147 -4.33 -7.55 -42.77
C SER A 147 -4.01 -8.48 -43.96
N GLN A 148 -3.93 -9.78 -43.71
CA GLN A 148 -3.72 -10.78 -44.77
C GLN A 148 -4.90 -10.81 -45.76
N ASN A 149 -6.13 -10.77 -45.25
CA ASN A 149 -7.33 -10.70 -46.09
C ASN A 149 -7.37 -9.41 -46.92
N LEU A 150 -6.98 -8.28 -46.34
CA LEU A 150 -6.88 -7.00 -47.04
C LEU A 150 -5.87 -7.06 -48.19
N LYS A 151 -4.70 -7.69 -47.95
CA LYS A 151 -3.69 -7.88 -48.99
C LYS A 151 -4.20 -8.77 -50.13
N LYS A 152 -4.92 -9.84 -49.81
CA LYS A 152 -5.53 -10.73 -50.80
C LYS A 152 -6.60 -10.01 -51.63
N LEU A 153 -7.50 -9.30 -50.98
CA LEU A 153 -8.54 -8.49 -51.64
C LEU A 153 -7.93 -7.42 -52.54
N LYS A 154 -6.86 -6.76 -52.09
CA LYS A 154 -6.13 -5.79 -52.90
C LYS A 154 -5.56 -6.43 -54.18
N SER A 155 -4.90 -7.59 -54.08
CA SER A 155 -4.40 -8.29 -55.27
C SER A 155 -5.53 -8.76 -56.20
N GLU A 156 -6.67 -9.18 -55.66
CA GLU A 156 -7.83 -9.58 -56.46
C GLU A 156 -8.45 -8.38 -57.19
N SER A 157 -8.49 -7.21 -56.53
CA SER A 157 -8.92 -5.95 -57.16
C SER A 157 -7.99 -5.57 -58.30
N GLU A 158 -6.67 -5.55 -58.06
CA GLU A 158 -5.68 -5.23 -59.10
C GLU A 158 -5.76 -6.20 -60.29
N GLU A 159 -6.06 -7.48 -60.06
CA GLU A 159 -6.28 -8.45 -61.13
C GLU A 159 -7.57 -8.16 -61.92
N LYS A 160 -8.66 -7.80 -61.23
CA LYS A 160 -9.92 -7.40 -61.88
C LYS A 160 -9.76 -6.12 -62.69
N ASP A 161 -9.03 -5.13 -62.18
CA ASP A 161 -8.75 -3.87 -62.88
C ASP A 161 -7.99 -4.16 -64.19
N ARG A 162 -6.95 -5.00 -64.15
CA ARG A 162 -6.25 -5.44 -65.37
C ARG A 162 -7.17 -6.17 -66.35
N LYS A 163 -8.06 -7.04 -65.87
CA LYS A 163 -9.03 -7.72 -66.73
C LYS A 163 -9.98 -6.72 -67.39
N ILE A 164 -10.44 -5.71 -66.64
CA ILE A 164 -11.27 -4.62 -67.17
C ILE A 164 -10.49 -3.85 -68.25
N GLU A 165 -9.26 -3.41 -67.98
CA GLU A 165 -8.41 -2.72 -68.97
C GLU A 165 -8.24 -3.54 -70.25
N THR A 166 -7.97 -4.85 -70.13
CA THR A 166 -7.85 -5.73 -71.32
C THR A 166 -9.19 -5.86 -72.07
N ALA A 167 -10.31 -5.98 -71.35
CA ALA A 167 -11.63 -6.07 -71.96
C ALA A 167 -12.00 -4.76 -72.67
N GLU A 168 -11.72 -3.60 -72.07
CA GLU A 168 -11.91 -2.28 -72.68
C GLU A 168 -11.07 -2.11 -73.95
N ALA A 169 -9.80 -2.54 -73.92
CA ALA A 169 -8.94 -2.53 -75.11
C ALA A 169 -9.48 -3.43 -76.23
N HIS A 170 -10.01 -4.61 -75.87
CA HIS A 170 -10.68 -5.50 -76.81
C HIS A 170 -11.94 -4.86 -77.40
N VAL A 171 -12.82 -4.26 -76.58
CA VAL A 171 -14.01 -3.55 -77.06
C VAL A 171 -13.64 -2.40 -78.00
N ALA A 172 -12.63 -1.59 -77.65
CA ALA A 172 -12.14 -0.50 -78.49
C ALA A 172 -11.61 -1.02 -79.85
N SER A 173 -10.88 -2.14 -79.84
CA SER A 173 -10.40 -2.78 -81.07
C SER A 173 -11.55 -3.29 -81.96
N LEU A 174 -12.58 -3.91 -81.36
CA LEU A 174 -13.76 -4.40 -82.06
C LEU A 174 -14.61 -3.25 -82.61
N GLN A 175 -14.76 -2.17 -81.85
CA GLN A 175 -15.41 -0.95 -82.32
C GLN A 175 -14.68 -0.38 -83.54
N LYS A 176 -13.35 -0.30 -83.49
CA LYS A 176 -12.55 0.17 -84.64
C LYS A 176 -12.72 -0.76 -85.84
N GLN A 177 -12.63 -2.07 -85.65
CA GLN A 177 -12.83 -3.05 -86.72
C GLN A 177 -14.24 -2.96 -87.32
N SER A 178 -15.27 -2.75 -86.50
CA SER A 178 -16.64 -2.58 -86.96
C SER A 178 -16.83 -1.27 -87.76
N ALA A 179 -16.15 -0.19 -87.36
CA ALA A 179 -16.18 1.08 -88.08
C ALA A 179 -15.47 0.96 -89.44
N ASP A 180 -14.31 0.28 -89.49
CA ASP A 180 -13.58 0.03 -90.74
C ASP A 180 -14.41 -0.85 -91.70
N LEU A 181 -15.07 -1.90 -91.19
CA LEU A 181 -15.98 -2.74 -91.99
C LEU A 181 -17.20 -1.96 -92.52
N LEU A 182 -17.72 -1.02 -91.73
CA LEU A 182 -18.85 -0.18 -92.15
C LEU A 182 -18.45 0.76 -93.29
N LEU A 183 -17.25 1.35 -93.22
CA LEU A 183 -16.68 2.14 -94.32
C LEU A 183 -16.43 1.30 -95.58
N GLU A 184 -15.94 0.07 -95.44
CA GLU A 184 -15.73 -0.84 -96.57
C GLU A 184 -17.06 -1.26 -97.21
N TYR A 185 -18.08 -1.50 -96.38
CA TYR A 185 -19.45 -1.77 -96.83
C TYR A 185 -20.01 -0.58 -97.63
N ASP A 186 -19.91 0.65 -97.11
CA ASP A 186 -20.38 1.85 -97.80
C ASP A 186 -19.68 2.03 -99.17
N ARG A 187 -18.36 1.79 -99.21
CA ARG A 187 -17.58 1.84 -100.45
C ARG A 187 -18.02 0.78 -101.48
N LEU A 188 -18.23 -0.46 -101.05
CA LEU A 188 -18.72 -1.55 -101.91
C LEU A 188 -20.15 -1.29 -102.42
N LEU A 189 -20.98 -0.62 -101.61
CA LEU A 189 -22.32 -0.21 -102.01
C LEU A 189 -22.27 0.85 -103.11
N GLU A 190 -21.39 1.84 -102.97
CA GLU A 190 -21.15 2.88 -103.97
C GLU A 190 -20.62 2.29 -105.29
N ASP A 191 -19.64 1.38 -105.23
CA ASP A 191 -19.11 0.69 -106.41
C ASP A 191 -20.20 -0.15 -107.12
N ASN A 192 -21.05 -0.85 -106.36
CA ASN A 192 -22.19 -1.59 -106.93
C ASN A 192 -23.19 -0.65 -107.64
N GLN A 193 -23.51 0.51 -107.05
CA GLN A 193 -24.38 1.51 -107.70
C GLN A 193 -23.76 2.03 -109.00
N ASN A 194 -22.45 2.31 -108.99
CA ASN A 194 -21.73 2.76 -110.17
C ASN A 194 -21.75 1.71 -111.30
N LEU A 195 -21.56 0.42 -110.97
CA LEU A 195 -21.65 -0.67 -111.95
C LEU A 195 -23.05 -0.83 -112.54
N GLN A 196 -24.11 -0.73 -111.73
CA GLN A 196 -25.50 -0.74 -112.24
C GLN A 196 -25.78 0.44 -113.18
N ASN A 197 -25.28 1.63 -112.85
CA ASN A 197 -25.41 2.82 -113.69
C ASN A 197 -24.64 2.72 -115.02
N GLN A 198 -23.54 1.96 -115.07
CA GLN A 198 -22.81 1.66 -116.30
C GLN A 198 -23.53 0.59 -117.15
N GLY A 199 -24.12 -0.43 -116.51
CA GLY A 199 -24.89 -1.48 -117.20
C GLY A 199 -26.18 -0.98 -117.86
N ASN A 200 -26.85 0.03 -117.30
CA ASN A 200 -28.05 0.64 -117.87
C ASN A 200 -27.79 1.63 -119.03
N LYS A 201 -26.52 1.83 -119.42
CA LYS A 201 -26.11 2.72 -120.52
C LYS A 201 -25.70 1.99 -121.81
N SER A 202 -25.87 0.67 -121.88
CA SER A 202 -25.69 -0.15 -123.10
C SER A 202 -27.03 -0.62 -123.65
#